data_AF-A0A970I6E2-F1
#
_entry.id   AF-A0A970I6E2-F1
#
_cell.length_a   1.000
_cell.length_b   1.000
_cell.length_c   1.000
_cell.angle_alpha   90.00
_cell.angle_beta   90.00
_cell.angle_gamma   90.00
#
_symmetry.space_group_name_H-M   'P 1'
#
loop_
_entity.id
_entity.type
_entity.pdbx_description
1 polymer ?
#
loop_
_entity_poly.entity_id
_entity_poly.type
_entity_poly.pdbx_seq_one_letter_code
_entity_poly.pdbx_strand_id
1 'polypeptide(L)'
;MKRVIYFLLLSVAAFSCSDDDHLSKAENNKVAHTEIITKKISWEEIQHEIVKSAIEELRGQLSQDISFARGGSDLLSGLSIVQDNIIYKEYYGRYSYTFATHREESNGFLENIIIEVGQNGEYSESLIQYEMSQEEIAWLAAGEILT
;
A
#
# COMPACT_ATOMS: atom_id res chain seq x y z
N MET A 1 3.35 -77.57 28.85
CA MET A 1 2.17 -77.10 28.08
C MET A 1 2.35 -75.63 27.81
N LYS A 2 2.06 -75.20 26.58
CA LYS A 2 2.24 -73.84 26.06
C LYS A 2 1.41 -72.82 26.84
N ARG A 3 1.95 -71.61 27.01
CA ARG A 3 1.24 -70.35 26.71
C ARG A 3 2.24 -69.20 26.60
N VAL A 4 2.40 -68.80 25.34
CA VAL A 4 3.10 -67.61 24.85
C VAL A 4 2.37 -66.39 25.37
N ILE A 5 3.09 -65.46 26.01
CA ILE A 5 2.57 -64.12 26.32
C ILE A 5 3.28 -63.15 25.38
N TYR A 6 2.51 -62.60 24.45
CA TYR A 6 2.91 -61.56 23.52
C TYR A 6 3.19 -60.27 24.31
N PHE A 7 4.44 -59.83 24.31
CA PHE A 7 4.81 -58.46 24.68
C PHE A 7 4.49 -57.55 23.49
N LEU A 8 3.36 -56.84 23.55
CA LEU A 8 3.09 -55.73 22.63
C LEU A 8 3.84 -54.49 23.16
N LEU A 9 4.89 -54.13 22.45
CA LEU A 9 5.70 -52.94 22.63
C LEU A 9 4.84 -51.69 22.36
N LEU A 10 4.60 -50.88 23.41
CA LEU A 10 4.09 -49.53 23.27
C LEU A 10 5.30 -48.60 23.09
N SER A 11 5.61 -48.24 21.86
CA SER A 11 6.63 -47.23 21.54
C SER A 11 6.10 -45.84 21.87
N VAL A 12 6.32 -45.40 23.11
CA VAL A 12 6.32 -43.98 23.45
C VAL A 12 7.60 -43.41 22.86
N ALA A 13 7.50 -42.83 21.66
CA ALA A 13 8.55 -41.97 21.13
C ALA A 13 8.58 -40.71 22.00
N ALA A 14 9.35 -40.77 23.08
CA ALA A 14 9.85 -39.59 23.74
C ALA A 14 10.76 -38.88 22.75
N PHE A 15 10.23 -37.85 22.07
CA PHE A 15 11.07 -36.81 21.50
C PHE A 15 11.67 -36.04 22.68
N SER A 16 12.72 -36.61 23.24
CA SER A 16 13.70 -35.90 24.05
C SER A 16 14.37 -34.92 23.10
N CYS A 17 13.99 -33.64 23.19
CA CYS A 17 14.72 -32.56 22.55
C CYS A 17 16.09 -32.54 23.21
N SER A 18 17.10 -33.04 22.49
CA SER A 18 18.49 -32.96 22.92
C SER A 18 18.90 -31.51 22.75
N ASP A 19 19.07 -30.81 23.87
CA ASP A 19 20.03 -29.73 23.93
C ASP A 19 21.41 -30.36 23.69
N ASP A 20 22.05 -30.01 22.58
CA ASP A 20 23.51 -30.02 22.50
C ASP A 20 23.98 -29.12 21.35
N ASP A 21 24.63 -28.04 21.77
CA ASP A 21 25.76 -27.36 21.16
C ASP A 21 25.82 -27.27 19.63
N HIS A 22 25.49 -26.07 19.14
CA HIS A 22 26.56 -25.18 18.65
C HIS A 22 25.99 -23.76 18.56
N LEU A 23 26.24 -22.96 19.60
CA LEU A 23 26.35 -21.51 19.47
C LEU A 23 27.55 -21.22 18.55
N SER A 24 27.38 -21.46 17.24
CA SER A 24 28.00 -20.58 16.27
C SER A 24 27.54 -19.19 16.67
N LYS A 25 28.49 -18.31 16.97
CA LYS A 25 28.22 -16.89 17.15
C LYS A 25 27.36 -16.49 15.96
N ALA A 26 26.06 -16.35 16.17
CA ALA A 26 25.22 -15.61 15.28
C ALA A 26 25.83 -14.22 15.35
N GLU A 27 26.72 -13.98 14.38
CA GLU A 27 27.06 -12.69 13.85
C GLU A 27 25.81 -11.84 14.05
N ASN A 28 25.95 -10.75 14.81
CA ASN A 28 24.92 -9.74 14.96
C ASN A 28 24.54 -9.33 13.53
N ASN A 29 23.60 -10.04 12.93
CA ASN A 29 22.83 -9.60 11.80
C ASN A 29 22.14 -8.38 12.37
N LYS A 30 22.80 -7.23 12.19
CA LYS A 30 22.17 -5.94 12.27
C LYS A 30 20.91 -6.14 11.46
N VAL A 31 19.77 -6.23 12.14
CA VAL A 31 18.48 -6.12 11.51
C VAL A 31 18.61 -4.80 10.76
N ALA A 32 18.77 -4.87 9.44
CA ALA A 32 18.85 -3.70 8.61
C ALA A 32 17.46 -3.08 8.70
N HIS A 33 17.27 -2.20 9.68
CA HIS A 33 16.12 -1.32 9.74
C HIS A 33 16.15 -0.55 8.43
N THR A 34 15.35 -1.02 7.47
CA THR A 34 15.16 -0.30 6.23
C THR A 34 14.22 0.83 6.60
N GLU A 35 14.79 2.01 6.73
CA GLU A 35 14.05 3.20 7.12
C GLU A 35 13.03 3.51 6.02
N ILE A 36 11.75 3.55 6.39
CA ILE A 36 10.69 4.01 5.49
C ILE A 36 10.69 5.53 5.58
N ILE A 37 11.08 6.19 4.49
CA ILE A 37 11.04 7.65 4.43
C ILE A 37 9.63 8.04 4.01
N THR A 38 8.96 8.89 4.79
CA THR A 38 7.69 9.50 4.41
C THR A 38 7.81 11.01 4.51
N LYS A 39 7.46 11.73 3.44
CA LYS A 39 7.48 13.21 3.43
C LYS A 39 6.34 13.76 2.59
N LYS A 40 5.91 14.97 2.94
CA LYS A 40 5.10 15.81 2.05
C LYS A 40 6.05 16.50 1.07
N ILE A 41 5.74 16.46 -0.21
CA ILE A 41 6.52 17.11 -1.27
C ILE A 41 5.60 17.93 -2.18
N SER A 42 6.20 18.89 -2.87
CA SER A 42 5.60 19.63 -3.97
C SER A 42 5.74 18.90 -5.30
N TRP A 43 5.02 19.35 -6.32
CA TRP A 43 5.09 18.83 -7.68
C TRP A 43 6.50 18.89 -8.27
N GLU A 44 7.23 19.98 -7.99
CA GLU A 44 8.58 20.22 -8.49
C GLU A 44 9.61 19.25 -7.88
N GLU A 45 9.33 18.73 -6.69
CA GLU A 45 10.19 17.78 -5.97
C GLU A 45 9.99 16.32 -6.39
N ILE A 46 9.04 16.03 -7.29
CA ILE A 46 8.87 14.69 -7.88
C ILE A 46 10.13 14.35 -8.69
N GLN A 47 10.83 13.31 -8.23
CA GLN A 47 12.09 12.84 -8.82
C GLN A 47 11.89 11.96 -10.06
N HIS A 48 10.77 11.23 -10.13
CA HIS A 48 10.50 10.27 -11.20
C HIS A 48 9.64 10.94 -12.29
N GLU A 49 10.23 11.24 -13.45
CA GLU A 49 9.52 11.89 -14.57
C GLU A 49 8.33 11.08 -15.10
N ILE A 50 8.37 9.75 -14.94
CA ILE A 50 7.23 8.88 -15.29
C ILE A 50 5.99 9.20 -14.45
N VAL A 51 6.17 9.62 -13.19
CA VAL A 51 5.07 10.01 -12.30
C VAL A 51 4.44 11.31 -12.78
N LYS A 52 5.25 12.29 -13.21
CA LYS A 52 4.74 13.55 -13.77
C LYS A 52 3.94 13.28 -15.05
N SER A 53 4.53 12.50 -15.96
CA SER A 53 3.91 12.11 -17.22
C SER A 53 2.56 11.42 -17.01
N ALA A 54 2.51 10.45 -16.10
CA ALA A 54 1.28 9.71 -15.77
C ALA A 54 0.19 10.62 -15.21
N ILE A 55 0.52 11.53 -14.29
CA ILE A 55 -0.45 12.48 -13.74
C ILE A 55 -0.93 13.48 -14.80
N GLU A 56 -0.05 13.96 -15.68
CA GLU A 56 -0.44 14.84 -16.78
C GLU A 56 -1.36 14.12 -17.78
N GLU A 57 -1.09 12.85 -18.10
CA GLU A 57 -1.96 12.02 -18.94
C GLU A 57 -3.34 11.84 -18.29
N LEU A 58 -3.39 11.44 -17.01
CA LEU A 58 -4.64 11.30 -16.27
C LEU A 58 -5.44 12.61 -16.26
N ARG A 59 -4.79 13.75 -16.06
CA ARG A 59 -5.46 15.06 -16.16
C ARG A 59 -5.98 15.35 -17.57
N GLY A 60 -5.23 14.96 -18.59
CA GLY A 60 -5.68 15.05 -19.98
C GLY A 60 -6.94 14.22 -20.26
N GLN A 61 -7.07 13.06 -19.61
CA GLN A 61 -8.25 12.22 -19.69
C GLN A 61 -9.43 12.79 -18.88
N LEU A 62 -9.17 13.36 -17.70
CA LEU A 62 -10.18 13.96 -16.83
C LEU A 62 -10.75 15.28 -17.39
N SER A 63 -9.93 16.08 -18.08
CA SER A 63 -10.35 17.35 -18.68
C SER A 63 -11.08 17.20 -20.01
N GLN A 64 -10.97 16.02 -20.64
CA GLN A 64 -11.85 15.66 -21.72
C GLN A 64 -13.17 15.25 -21.08
N ASP A 65 -14.15 16.14 -21.06
CA ASP A 65 -15.56 15.78 -20.85
C ASP A 65 -15.93 14.77 -21.94
N ILE A 66 -15.67 13.50 -21.68
CA ILE A 66 -16.06 12.42 -22.56
C ILE A 66 -17.57 12.29 -22.37
N SER A 67 -18.30 13.10 -23.14
CA SER A 67 -19.67 12.87 -23.54
C SER A 67 -19.75 11.58 -24.37
N PHE A 68 -19.36 10.44 -23.79
CA PHE A 68 -19.72 9.13 -24.31
C PHE A 68 -21.03 8.73 -23.65
N ALA A 69 -22.09 9.09 -24.35
CA ALA A 69 -23.30 8.29 -24.33
C ALA A 69 -22.93 6.79 -24.41
N ARG A 70 -23.46 6.01 -23.45
CA ARG A 70 -23.46 4.54 -23.33
C ARG A 70 -22.43 3.94 -22.34
N GLY A 71 -22.81 3.99 -21.07
CA GLY A 71 -22.65 2.84 -20.15
C GLY A 71 -21.23 2.50 -19.68
N GLY A 72 -20.27 3.40 -19.86
CA GLY A 72 -18.92 3.29 -19.30
C GLY A 72 -18.81 4.12 -18.02
N SER A 73 -18.45 3.44 -16.94
CA SER A 73 -18.27 3.88 -15.55
C SER A 73 -18.10 5.39 -15.26
N ASP A 74 -18.99 5.90 -14.42
CA ASP A 74 -18.99 7.19 -13.69
C ASP A 74 -17.73 7.44 -12.81
N LEU A 75 -16.79 6.49 -12.78
CA LEU A 75 -15.69 6.44 -11.82
C LEU A 75 -14.76 7.64 -11.87
N LEU A 76 -14.56 8.28 -13.03
CA LEU A 76 -13.63 9.41 -13.17
C LEU A 76 -14.34 10.76 -13.38
N SER A 77 -15.67 10.76 -13.47
CA SER A 77 -16.46 11.97 -13.71
C SER A 77 -16.30 12.97 -12.57
N GLY A 78 -16.04 14.23 -12.92
CA GLY A 78 -15.88 15.33 -11.95
C GLY A 78 -14.67 15.20 -11.02
N LEU A 79 -13.76 14.25 -11.24
CA LEU A 79 -12.55 14.05 -10.43
C LEU A 79 -11.44 15.02 -10.87
N SER A 80 -10.77 15.63 -9.90
CA SER A 80 -9.61 16.48 -10.10
C SER A 80 -8.46 16.04 -9.18
N ILE A 81 -7.22 16.22 -9.63
CA ILE A 81 -6.01 15.82 -8.90
C ILE A 81 -5.39 17.05 -8.25
N VAL A 82 -5.17 16.99 -6.94
CA VAL A 82 -4.49 18.04 -6.16
C VAL A 82 -2.98 17.82 -6.26
N GLN A 83 -2.25 18.84 -6.73
CA GLN A 83 -0.79 18.79 -6.90
C GLN A 83 -0.01 19.27 -5.68
N ASP A 84 -0.69 19.86 -4.70
CA ASP A 84 -0.10 20.30 -3.46
C ASP A 84 -0.09 19.16 -2.43
N ASN A 85 0.93 19.13 -1.57
CA ASN A 85 1.04 18.20 -0.43
C ASN A 85 1.03 16.72 -0.83
N ILE A 86 1.77 16.35 -1.88
CA ILE A 86 1.92 14.97 -2.34
C ILE A 86 2.63 14.17 -1.24
N ILE A 87 2.08 13.02 -0.86
CA ILE A 87 2.76 12.13 0.08
C ILE A 87 3.73 11.25 -0.69
N TYR A 88 5.02 11.44 -0.46
CA TYR A 88 6.06 10.56 -0.97
C TYR A 88 6.46 9.54 0.08
N LYS A 89 6.58 8.29 -0.33
CA LYS A 89 7.16 7.22 0.46
C LYS A 89 8.29 6.52 -0.30
N GLU A 90 9.36 6.20 0.41
CA GLU A 90 10.46 5.39 -0.07
C GLU A 90 10.64 4.19 0.84
N TYR A 91 10.70 2.99 0.24
CA TYR A 91 10.85 1.75 0.98
C TYR A 91 11.50 0.69 0.09
N TYR A 92 12.60 0.08 0.52
CA TYR A 92 13.28 -1.00 -0.21
C TYR A 92 13.54 -0.66 -1.70
N GLY A 93 14.00 0.55 -2.01
CA GLY A 93 14.23 1.00 -3.39
C GLY A 93 12.96 1.11 -4.26
N ARG A 94 11.78 1.04 -3.65
CA ARG A 94 10.48 1.35 -4.26
C ARG A 94 10.02 2.70 -3.77
N TYR A 95 9.24 3.36 -4.61
CA TYR A 95 8.75 4.71 -4.37
C TYR A 95 7.24 4.75 -4.55
N SER A 96 6.56 5.56 -3.75
CA SER A 96 5.12 5.78 -3.87
C SER A 96 4.82 7.27 -3.77
N TYR A 97 3.97 7.75 -4.66
CA TYR A 97 3.48 9.12 -4.71
C TYR A 97 1.96 9.07 -4.57
N THR A 98 1.44 9.58 -3.46
CA THR A 98 0.00 9.68 -3.22
C THR A 98 -0.47 11.10 -3.45
N PHE A 99 -1.40 11.25 -4.39
CA PHE A 99 -2.07 12.49 -4.74
C PHE A 99 -3.46 12.49 -4.12
N ALA A 100 -3.78 13.57 -3.42
CA ALA A 100 -5.16 13.82 -3.02
C ALA A 100 -6.00 14.12 -4.26
N THR A 101 -7.28 13.74 -4.21
CA THR A 101 -8.22 14.05 -5.27
C THR A 101 -9.41 14.81 -4.70
N HIS A 102 -10.12 15.51 -5.57
CA HIS A 102 -11.33 16.24 -5.24
C HIS A 102 -12.38 15.99 -6.31
N ARG A 103 -13.64 15.81 -5.88
CA ARG A 103 -14.78 15.75 -6.79
C ARG A 103 -15.68 16.95 -6.67
N GLU A 104 -16.19 17.40 -7.81
CA GLU A 104 -17.24 18.43 -7.85
C GLU A 104 -18.50 17.97 -7.09
N GLU A 105 -18.92 16.71 -7.29
CA GLU A 105 -19.99 16.07 -6.55
C GLU A 105 -19.44 14.87 -5.74
N SER A 106 -19.73 14.86 -4.44
CA SER A 106 -19.28 13.76 -3.57
C SER A 106 -19.95 12.44 -3.97
N ASN A 107 -19.13 11.41 -4.15
CA ASN A 107 -19.59 10.04 -4.39
C ASN A 107 -19.59 9.18 -3.11
N GLY A 108 -19.32 9.79 -1.94
CA GLY A 108 -19.24 9.10 -0.65
C GLY A 108 -17.88 8.48 -0.33
N PHE A 109 -16.87 8.63 -1.19
CA PHE A 109 -15.53 8.09 -0.99
C PHE A 109 -14.50 9.20 -0.72
N LEU A 110 -13.55 8.92 0.17
CA LEU A 110 -12.26 9.59 0.19
C LEU A 110 -11.35 8.90 -0.82
N GLU A 111 -10.77 9.68 -1.72
CA GLU A 111 -10.08 9.11 -2.88
C GLU A 111 -8.66 9.66 -3.04
N ASN A 112 -7.75 8.76 -3.39
CA ASN A 112 -6.37 9.08 -3.68
C ASN A 112 -5.89 8.38 -4.95
N ILE A 113 -5.10 9.07 -5.76
CA ILE A 113 -4.33 8.42 -6.82
C ILE A 113 -2.96 8.08 -6.25
N ILE A 114 -2.55 6.82 -6.41
CA ILE A 114 -1.24 6.35 -6.01
C ILE A 114 -0.48 5.94 -7.25
N ILE A 115 0.74 6.48 -7.40
CA ILE A 115 1.71 6.01 -8.37
C ILE A 115 2.84 5.32 -7.63
N GLU A 116 3.01 4.02 -7.87
CA GLU A 116 4.15 3.26 -7.37
C GLU A 116 5.21 3.09 -8.45
N VAL A 117 6.48 3.25 -8.09
CA VAL A 117 7.63 3.02 -8.98
C VAL A 117 8.51 1.93 -8.38
N GLY A 118 8.75 0.89 -9.15
CA GLY A 118 9.63 -0.23 -8.80
C GLY A 118 11.11 0.10 -9.02
N GLN A 119 11.98 -0.77 -8.50
CA GLN A 119 13.44 -0.62 -8.65
C GLN A 119 13.92 -0.69 -10.11
N ASN A 120 13.17 -1.37 -10.97
CA ASN A 120 13.43 -1.50 -12.40
C ASN A 120 12.87 -0.32 -13.23
N GLY A 121 12.25 0.67 -12.59
CA GLY A 121 11.61 1.80 -13.25
C GLY A 121 10.22 1.50 -13.83
N GLU A 122 9.73 0.26 -13.71
CA GLU A 122 8.31 -0.02 -13.97
C GLU A 122 7.44 0.70 -12.94
N TYR A 123 6.24 1.07 -13.34
CA TYR A 123 5.33 1.81 -12.49
C TYR A 123 3.90 1.31 -12.63
N SER A 124 3.09 1.62 -11.63
CA SER A 124 1.66 1.31 -11.61
C SER A 124 0.86 2.47 -11.06
N GLU A 125 -0.34 2.66 -11.61
CA GLU A 125 -1.29 3.69 -11.21
C GLU A 125 -2.49 3.03 -10.53
N SER A 126 -3.03 3.64 -9.49
CA SER A 126 -4.21 3.13 -8.79
C SER A 126 -5.06 4.25 -8.21
N LEU A 127 -6.37 4.16 -8.39
CA LEU A 127 -7.35 4.95 -7.65
C LEU A 127 -7.76 4.14 -6.41
N ILE A 128 -7.39 4.64 -5.24
CA ILE A 128 -7.81 4.08 -3.96
C ILE A 128 -9.05 4.85 -3.50
N GLN A 129 -10.09 4.12 -3.13
CA GLN A 129 -11.35 4.68 -2.64
C GLN A 129 -11.62 4.10 -1.25
N TYR A 130 -11.85 4.98 -0.29
CA TYR A 130 -12.22 4.64 1.08
C TYR A 130 -13.63 5.13 1.36
N GLU A 131 -14.56 4.22 1.64
CA GLU A 131 -15.93 4.59 1.98
C GLU A 131 -15.92 5.30 3.34
N MET A 132 -16.43 6.53 3.36
CA MET A 132 -16.43 7.36 4.55
C MET A 132 -17.77 7.26 5.25
N SER A 133 -17.75 6.99 6.56
CA SER A 133 -18.94 7.15 7.39
C SER A 133 -19.31 8.63 7.54
N GLN A 134 -20.57 8.91 7.88
CA GLN A 134 -21.04 10.28 8.15
C GLN A 134 -20.26 10.97 9.27
N GLU A 135 -19.79 10.20 10.25
CA GLU A 135 -18.98 10.69 11.35
C GLU A 135 -17.59 11.10 10.88
N GLU A 136 -16.92 10.29 10.06
CA GLU A 136 -15.60 10.62 9.50
C GLU A 136 -15.68 11.82 8.52
N ILE A 137 -16.76 11.95 7.77
CA ILE A 137 -17.00 13.15 6.94
C ILE A 137 -17.09 14.39 7.82
N ALA A 138 -17.81 14.31 8.95
CA ALA A 138 -17.95 15.42 9.89
C ALA A 138 -16.59 15.79 10.53
N TRP A 139 -15.78 14.80 10.92
CA TRP A 139 -14.44 15.04 11.45
C TRP A 139 -13.51 15.68 10.42
N LEU A 140 -13.53 15.23 9.16
CA LEU A 140 -12.76 15.88 8.09
C LEU A 140 -13.18 17.34 7.90
N ALA A 141 -14.48 17.60 7.87
CA ALA A 141 -15.02 18.95 7.71
C ALA A 141 -14.65 19.88 8.88
N ALA A 142 -14.54 19.34 10.08
CA ALA A 142 -14.09 20.05 11.27
C ALA A 142 -12.55 20.19 11.38
N GLY A 143 -11.79 19.49 10.51
CA GLY A 143 -10.33 19.45 10.56
C GLY A 143 -9.76 18.58 11.69
N GLU A 144 -10.56 17.67 12.25
CA GLU A 144 -10.25 16.89 13.46
C GLU A 144 -9.44 15.61 13.19
N ILE A 145 -9.30 15.17 11.94
CA ILE A 145 -8.62 13.89 11.60
C ILE A 145 -7.08 13.98 11.60
N LEU A 146 -6.47 15.15 11.83
CA LEU A 146 -5.01 15.33 11.69
C LEU A 146 -4.23 15.56 13.00
N THR A 147 -4.65 14.96 14.12
CA THR A 147 -3.84 14.89 15.36
C THR A 147 -3.52 13.48 15.78
#